data_AF-A0A1J4XX80-F1
#
_entry.id   AF-A0A1J4XX80-F1
#
_cell.length_a   1.000
_cell.length_b   1.000
_cell.length_c   1.000
_cell.angle_alpha   90.00
_cell.angle_beta   90.00
_cell.angle_gamma   90.00
#
_symmetry.space_group_name_H-M   'P 1'
#
loop_
_entity.id
_entity.type
_entity.pdbx_description
1 polymer ?
#
loop_
_entity_poly.entity_id
_entity_poly.type
_entity_poly.pdbx_seq_one_letter_code
_entity_poly.pdbx_strand_id
1 'polypeptide(L)'
;MSCCSESIMIDIIRSFIHNILGALFKKKKRLKLGLYGPPNGGKTTLANRICQDWLGENMGHVSSIPHETREIQIKEQVVIKSGNRELVFNLVDTPGIATKIDYEDFVKKGLSVKDAKRRAKEATKGVIDAIKWLDDMDMVMVVLDATKDPYSQVNITIIGNLQARKIPVLIVANKIDKKKARVERVRDAFPQYNVVGISAKFGDRIDELYEALFALVG
;
A
#
# COMPACT_ATOMS: atom_id res chain seq x y z
N MET A 1 1.22 13.41 35.41
CA MET A 1 2.33 12.46 35.17
C MET A 1 2.21 11.66 33.87
N SER A 2 1.08 11.68 33.13
CA SER A 2 0.91 10.92 31.87
C SER A 2 1.51 11.56 30.61
N CYS A 3 1.75 12.87 30.59
CA CYS A 3 2.25 13.57 29.40
C CYS A 3 3.75 13.28 29.11
N CYS A 4 4.57 13.09 30.15
CA CYS A 4 6.01 12.84 29.98
C CYS A 4 6.33 11.44 29.45
N SER A 5 5.53 10.42 29.78
CA SER A 5 5.76 9.06 29.29
C SER A 5 5.43 8.90 27.80
N GLU A 6 4.41 9.60 27.30
CA GLU A 6 4.07 9.61 25.87
C GLU A 6 5.17 10.27 25.03
N SER A 7 5.72 11.40 25.47
CA SER A 7 6.83 12.07 24.76
C SER A 7 8.09 11.20 24.69
N ILE A 8 8.46 10.55 25.79
CA ILE A 8 9.62 9.66 25.84
C ILE A 8 9.43 8.44 24.91
N MET A 9 8.23 7.85 24.90
CA MET A 9 7.93 6.70 24.03
C MET A 9 7.96 7.09 22.54
N ILE A 10 7.44 8.27 22.19
CA ILE A 10 7.50 8.82 20.82
C ILE A 10 8.96 9.07 20.39
N ASP A 11 9.80 9.59 21.27
CA ASP A 11 11.20 9.87 20.96
C ASP A 11 12.04 8.59 20.82
N ILE A 12 11.74 7.55 21.63
CA ILE A 12 12.36 6.22 21.50
C ILE A 12 11.95 5.58 20.17
N ILE A 13 10.67 5.62 19.81
CA ILE A 13 10.17 5.08 18.54
C ILE A 13 10.79 5.84 17.37
N ARG A 14 10.88 7.17 17.41
CA ARG A 14 11.56 7.96 16.37
C ARG A 14 13.03 7.61 16.23
N SER A 15 13.75 7.44 17.35
CA SER A 15 15.17 7.08 17.33
C SER A 15 15.39 5.67 16.76
N PHE A 16 14.54 4.72 17.14
CA PHE A 16 14.53 3.36 16.60
C PHE A 16 14.23 3.33 15.10
N ILE A 17 13.18 4.04 14.67
CA ILE A 17 12.84 4.21 13.25
C ILE A 17 14.00 4.86 12.50
N HIS A 18 14.61 5.93 13.03
CA HIS A 18 15.72 6.61 12.38
C HIS A 18 16.94 5.69 12.19
N ASN A 19 17.20 4.79 13.14
CA ASN A 19 18.25 3.78 13.06
C ASN A 19 17.93 2.69 12.03
N ILE A 20 16.69 2.17 12.03
CA ILE A 20 16.21 1.19 11.05
C ILE A 20 16.24 1.77 9.63
N LEU A 21 15.74 2.99 9.45
CA LEU A 21 15.79 3.70 8.17
C LEU A 21 17.22 3.98 7.74
N GLY A 22 18.09 4.33 8.70
CA GLY A 22 19.51 4.45 8.46
C GLY A 22 20.12 3.22 7.80
N ALA A 23 19.68 2.03 8.21
CA ALA A 23 20.12 0.76 7.64
C ALA A 23 19.45 0.45 6.27
N LEU A 24 18.14 0.67 6.11
CA LEU A 24 17.43 0.50 4.82
C LEU A 24 18.03 1.39 3.72
N PHE A 25 18.30 2.66 4.03
CA PHE A 25 18.81 3.64 3.08
C PHE A 25 20.33 3.53 2.83
N LYS A 26 21.07 2.68 3.56
CA LYS A 26 22.49 2.43 3.27
C LYS A 26 22.71 1.70 1.93
N LYS A 27 21.75 0.85 1.51
CA LYS A 27 21.83 0.10 0.24
C LYS A 27 21.24 0.85 -0.95
N LYS A 28 20.20 1.68 -0.76
CA LYS A 28 19.58 2.52 -1.80
C LYS A 28 19.21 3.89 -1.26
N LYS A 29 19.58 4.96 -1.99
CA LYS A 29 19.19 6.35 -1.63
C LYS A 29 17.69 6.62 -1.77
N ARG A 30 17.00 5.78 -2.55
CA ARG A 30 15.56 5.87 -2.81
C ARG A 30 14.91 4.51 -2.58
N LEU A 31 13.81 4.48 -1.82
CA LEU A 31 13.01 3.29 -1.57
C LEU A 31 11.58 3.51 -2.10
N LYS A 32 11.13 2.65 -3.01
CA LYS A 32 9.80 2.70 -3.64
C LYS A 32 8.89 1.62 -3.05
N LEU A 33 7.89 2.03 -2.28
CA LEU A 33 6.94 1.17 -1.59
C LEU A 33 5.56 1.24 -2.25
N GLY A 34 5.01 0.09 -2.64
CA GLY A 34 3.62 -0.02 -3.10
C GLY A 34 2.65 -0.30 -1.96
N LEU A 35 1.56 0.46 -1.82
CA LEU A 35 0.45 0.18 -0.92
C LEU A 35 -0.76 -0.33 -1.71
N TYR A 36 -1.05 -1.62 -1.58
CA TYR A 36 -2.07 -2.36 -2.33
C TYR A 36 -3.13 -2.93 -1.40
N GLY A 37 -4.26 -3.38 -1.94
CA GLY A 37 -5.33 -3.98 -1.14
C GLY A 37 -6.72 -3.48 -1.54
N PRO A 38 -7.78 -4.11 -1.01
CA PRO A 38 -9.16 -3.76 -1.33
C PRO A 38 -9.49 -2.31 -0.92
N PRO A 39 -10.57 -1.73 -1.49
CA PRO A 39 -11.15 -0.49 -0.98
C PRO A 39 -11.40 -0.59 0.52
N ASN A 40 -11.14 0.50 1.25
CA ASN A 40 -11.28 0.57 2.70
C ASN A 40 -10.36 -0.36 3.51
N GLY A 41 -9.32 -0.99 2.92
CA GLY A 41 -8.30 -1.74 3.67
C GLY A 41 -7.50 -0.88 4.66
N GLY A 42 -7.49 0.45 4.46
CA GLY A 42 -6.78 1.42 5.30
C GLY A 42 -5.41 1.84 4.77
N LYS A 43 -5.20 1.71 3.45
CA LYS A 43 -3.97 2.11 2.75
C LYS A 43 -3.58 3.57 3.01
N THR A 44 -4.51 4.51 2.80
CA THR A 44 -4.26 5.94 3.03
C THR A 44 -4.02 6.24 4.52
N THR A 45 -4.72 5.57 5.43
CA THR A 45 -4.47 5.71 6.88
C THR A 45 -3.06 5.24 7.23
N LEU A 46 -2.62 4.11 6.68
CA LEU A 46 -1.28 3.59 6.89
C LEU A 46 -0.21 4.51 6.29
N ALA A 47 -0.41 4.98 5.04
CA ALA A 47 0.49 5.95 4.41
C ALA A 47 0.66 7.19 5.29
N ASN A 48 -0.44 7.78 5.75
CA ASN A 48 -0.42 8.95 6.64
C ASN A 48 0.35 8.68 7.93
N ARG A 49 0.13 7.53 8.55
CA ARG A 49 0.82 7.14 9.78
C ARG A 49 2.32 7.06 9.57
N ILE A 50 2.76 6.35 8.52
CA ILE A 50 4.18 6.24 8.21
C ILE A 50 4.80 7.61 7.92
N CYS A 51 4.09 8.49 7.23
CA CYS A 51 4.56 9.85 6.99
C CYS A 51 4.75 10.62 8.31
N GLN A 52 3.77 10.55 9.21
CA GLN A 52 3.80 11.23 10.50
C GLN A 52 4.93 10.72 11.39
N ASP A 53 5.09 9.40 11.48
CA ASP A 53 6.12 8.78 12.31
C ASP A 53 7.53 9.14 11.81
N TRP A 54 7.70 9.37 10.51
CA TRP A 54 9.01 9.61 9.88
C TRP A 54 9.39 11.09 9.76
N LEU A 55 8.43 11.98 9.53
CA LEU A 55 8.67 13.42 9.35
C LEU A 55 8.34 14.24 10.60
N GLY A 56 7.57 13.68 11.54
CA GLY A 56 6.99 14.45 12.64
C GLY A 56 5.90 15.43 12.21
N GLU A 57 5.51 15.42 10.92
CA GLU A 57 4.47 16.27 10.33
C GLU A 57 3.37 15.39 9.70
N ASN A 58 2.12 15.86 9.68
CA ASN A 58 1.09 15.27 8.82
C ASN A 58 1.54 15.37 7.35
N MET A 59 1.12 14.44 6.48
CA MET A 59 1.49 14.45 5.05
C MET A 59 1.48 15.88 4.48
N GLY A 60 2.68 16.44 4.24
CA GLY A 60 2.86 17.67 3.48
C GLY A 60 2.44 17.45 2.04
N HIS A 61 2.11 18.55 1.33
CA HIS A 61 1.49 18.56 -0.01
C HIS A 61 1.63 17.25 -0.79
N VAL A 62 0.55 16.45 -0.76
CA VAL A 62 0.33 15.36 -1.71
C VAL A 62 0.51 15.98 -3.09
N SER A 63 1.59 15.63 -3.79
CA SER A 63 1.65 15.88 -5.22
C SER A 63 0.67 14.89 -5.83
N SER A 64 -0.59 15.28 -5.93
CA SER A 64 -1.49 14.69 -6.89
C SER A 64 -0.88 15.00 -8.25
N ILE A 65 -0.08 14.09 -8.79
CA ILE A 65 0.13 14.02 -10.23
C ILE A 65 -1.06 13.21 -10.73
N PRO A 66 -2.18 13.84 -11.09
CA PRO A 66 -3.38 13.14 -11.48
C PRO A 66 -3.15 12.71 -12.92
N HIS A 67 -2.82 11.44 -13.14
CA HIS A 67 -3.11 10.84 -14.43
C HIS A 67 -4.52 10.28 -14.33
N GLU A 68 -5.49 11.15 -14.62
CA GLU A 68 -6.89 10.75 -14.76
C GLU A 68 -7.00 9.74 -15.91
N THR A 69 -7.27 8.48 -15.57
CA THR A 69 -8.09 7.63 -16.43
C THR A 69 -9.13 6.94 -15.55
N ARG A 70 -10.40 7.09 -15.94
CA ARG A 70 -11.60 6.97 -15.08
C ARG A 70 -11.86 5.60 -14.45
N GLU A 71 -10.98 4.60 -14.59
CA GLU A 71 -11.20 3.24 -14.04
C GLU A 71 -10.00 2.63 -13.32
N ILE A 72 -8.82 3.27 -13.31
CA ILE A 72 -7.70 2.87 -12.44
C ILE A 72 -7.28 4.07 -11.63
N GLN A 73 -7.70 4.08 -10.37
CA GLN A 73 -7.24 5.07 -9.41
C GLN A 73 -5.82 4.68 -8.96
N ILE A 74 -4.82 4.96 -9.80
CA ILE A 74 -3.46 5.21 -9.29
C ILE A 74 -3.60 6.53 -8.54
N LYS A 75 -3.87 6.44 -7.24
CA LYS A 75 -4.07 7.60 -6.40
C LYS A 75 -2.80 7.81 -5.61
N GLU A 76 -2.24 9.00 -5.72
CA GLU A 76 -1.30 9.54 -4.74
C GLU A 76 0.07 8.83 -4.74
N GLN A 77 1.01 9.45 -5.47
CA GLN A 77 2.42 9.26 -5.19
C GLN A 77 2.80 10.19 -4.04
N VAL A 78 3.25 9.63 -2.94
CA VAL A 78 3.75 10.39 -1.79
C VAL A 78 5.25 10.27 -1.77
N VAL A 79 5.95 11.40 -1.92
CA VAL A 79 7.40 11.45 -1.86
C VAL A 79 7.82 12.11 -0.56
N ILE A 80 8.53 11.37 0.28
CA ILE A 80 9.10 11.85 1.54
C ILE A 80 10.61 11.97 1.36
N LYS A 81 11.16 13.15 1.66
CA LYS A 81 12.60 13.39 1.62
C LYS A 81 13.11 13.72 3.02
N SER A 82 14.21 13.08 3.42
CA SER A 82 14.95 13.40 4.64
C SER A 82 16.44 13.39 4.34
N GLY A 83 17.05 14.58 4.28
CA GLY A 83 18.41 14.76 3.78
C GLY A 83 18.59 14.20 2.36
N ASN A 84 19.53 13.28 2.18
CA ASN A 84 19.82 12.62 0.89
C ASN A 84 19.01 11.33 0.64
N ARG A 85 17.97 11.08 1.45
CA ARG A 85 17.13 9.86 1.39
C ARG A 85 15.74 10.21 0.91
N GLU A 86 15.19 9.35 0.05
CA GLU A 86 13.86 9.53 -0.53
C GLU A 86 13.02 8.26 -0.38
N LEU A 87 11.90 8.36 0.31
CA LEU A 87 10.88 7.32 0.33
C LEU A 87 9.75 7.70 -0.61
N VAL A 88 9.31 6.78 -1.45
CA VAL A 88 8.21 6.99 -2.37
C VAL A 88 7.13 5.95 -2.10
N PHE A 89 5.95 6.38 -1.65
CA PHE A 89 4.75 5.54 -1.63
C PHE A 89 3.98 5.70 -2.92
N ASN A 90 3.56 4.58 -3.48
CA ASN A 90 2.52 4.54 -4.50
C ASN A 90 1.30 3.83 -3.94
N LEU A 91 0.19 4.55 -3.76
CA LEU A 91 -1.06 3.95 -3.32
C LEU A 91 -1.82 3.48 -4.56
N VAL A 92 -2.14 2.20 -4.62
CA VAL A 92 -2.81 1.62 -5.78
C VAL A 92 -4.10 0.97 -5.35
N ASP A 93 -5.21 1.60 -5.74
CA ASP A 93 -6.52 0.97 -5.67
C ASP A 93 -6.63 -0.02 -6.84
N THR A 94 -6.61 -1.29 -6.47
CA THR A 94 -6.32 -2.42 -7.36
C THR A 94 -7.46 -2.97 -8.23
N PRO A 95 -8.70 -2.44 -8.30
CA PRO A 95 -9.71 -3.07 -9.17
C PRO A 95 -9.29 -3.16 -10.64
N GLY A 96 -8.54 -2.18 -11.16
CA GLY A 96 -8.27 -2.06 -12.59
C GLY A 96 -7.15 -2.93 -13.15
N ILE A 97 -6.15 -3.33 -12.35
CA ILE A 97 -4.95 -4.04 -12.85
C ILE A 97 -5.30 -5.47 -13.32
N ALA A 98 -6.38 -6.03 -12.79
CA ALA A 98 -6.76 -7.43 -12.98
C ALA A 98 -7.94 -7.64 -13.93
N THR A 99 -8.56 -6.58 -14.42
CA THR A 99 -9.77 -6.69 -15.25
C THR A 99 -9.41 -6.78 -16.72
N LYS A 100 -9.90 -7.83 -17.40
CA LYS A 100 -9.94 -7.86 -18.86
C LYS A 100 -10.82 -6.70 -19.33
N ILE A 101 -10.26 -5.81 -20.14
CA ILE A 101 -10.99 -4.67 -20.68
C ILE A 101 -11.48 -5.03 -22.07
N ASP A 102 -12.79 -5.17 -22.21
CA ASP A 102 -13.45 -5.35 -23.50
C ASP A 102 -14.30 -4.13 -23.83
N TYR A 103 -14.19 -3.63 -25.07
CA TYR A 103 -15.00 -2.49 -25.51
C TYR A 103 -16.50 -2.85 -25.52
N GLU A 104 -16.84 -4.13 -25.73
CA GLU A 104 -18.23 -4.61 -25.72
C GLU A 104 -18.93 -4.38 -24.38
N ASP A 105 -18.19 -4.43 -23.26
CA ASP A 105 -18.76 -4.16 -21.94
C ASP A 105 -19.16 -2.69 -21.76
N PHE A 106 -18.50 -1.78 -22.48
CA PHE A 106 -18.92 -0.38 -22.53
C PHE A 106 -20.10 -0.15 -23.47
N VAL A 107 -20.18 -0.90 -24.57
CA VAL A 107 -21.35 -0.86 -25.47
C VAL A 107 -22.60 -1.34 -24.74
N LYS A 108 -22.50 -2.43 -23.96
CA LYS A 108 -23.60 -2.91 -23.09
C LYS A 108 -24.05 -1.88 -22.05
N LYS A 109 -23.16 -0.97 -21.65
CA LYS A 109 -23.43 0.15 -20.75
C LYS A 109 -23.95 1.41 -21.47
N GLY A 110 -24.28 1.31 -22.75
CA GLY A 110 -24.91 2.37 -23.53
C GLY A 110 -23.94 3.31 -24.27
N LEU A 111 -22.64 3.02 -24.32
CA LEU A 111 -21.71 3.81 -25.11
C LEU A 111 -21.81 3.48 -26.60
N SER A 112 -21.63 4.49 -27.45
CA SER A 112 -21.44 4.27 -28.88
C SER A 112 -20.22 3.38 -29.12
N VAL A 113 -20.21 2.58 -30.20
CA VAL A 113 -19.07 1.71 -30.53
C VAL A 113 -17.75 2.50 -30.63
N LYS A 114 -17.82 3.74 -31.15
CA LYS A 114 -16.65 4.62 -31.27
C LYS A 114 -16.12 5.05 -29.89
N ASP A 115 -17.02 5.46 -28.99
CA ASP A 115 -16.64 5.88 -27.63
C ASP A 115 -16.20 4.71 -26.77
N ALA A 116 -16.87 3.56 -26.89
CA ALA A 116 -16.51 2.32 -26.23
C ALA A 116 -15.08 1.87 -26.60
N LYS A 117 -14.72 1.90 -27.90
CA LYS A 117 -13.36 1.57 -28.36
C LYS A 117 -12.31 2.56 -27.85
N ARG A 118 -12.62 3.86 -27.86
CA ARG A 118 -11.74 4.89 -27.27
C ARG A 118 -11.53 4.63 -25.78
N ARG A 119 -12.61 4.37 -25.05
CA ARG A 119 -12.59 4.14 -23.61
C ARG A 119 -11.84 2.85 -23.23
N ALA A 120 -12.02 1.77 -23.99
CA ALA A 120 -11.26 0.55 -23.80
C ALA A 120 -9.75 0.78 -23.99
N LYS A 121 -9.33 1.55 -25.01
CA LYS A 121 -7.91 1.90 -25.20
C LYS A 121 -7.34 2.70 -24.03
N GLU A 122 -8.09 3.69 -23.52
CA GLU A 122 -7.70 4.50 -22.37
C GLU A 122 -7.55 3.64 -21.10
N ALA A 123 -8.52 2.77 -20.83
CA ALA A 123 -8.48 1.87 -19.69
C ALA A 123 -7.29 0.90 -19.79
N THR A 124 -7.03 0.32 -20.98
CA THR A 124 -5.88 -0.58 -21.20
C THR A 124 -4.55 0.14 -20.98
N LYS A 125 -4.43 1.39 -21.41
CA LYS A 125 -3.25 2.22 -21.13
C LYS A 125 -3.06 2.41 -19.62
N GLY A 126 -4.14 2.72 -18.90
CA GLY A 126 -4.12 2.80 -17.44
C GLY A 126 -3.61 1.51 -16.78
N VAL A 127 -4.02 0.33 -17.28
CA VAL A 127 -3.53 -0.97 -16.78
C VAL A 127 -2.03 -1.09 -17.01
N ILE A 128 -1.57 -0.82 -18.23
CA ILE A 128 -0.15 -0.91 -18.60
C ILE A 128 0.70 0.01 -17.73
N ASP A 129 0.25 1.24 -17.48
CA ASP A 129 0.98 2.18 -16.65
C ASP A 129 1.05 1.67 -15.20
N ALA A 130 -0.06 1.17 -14.63
CA ALA A 130 -0.06 0.57 -13.29
C ALA A 130 0.83 -0.68 -13.17
N ILE A 131 0.94 -1.47 -14.25
CA ILE A 131 1.86 -2.60 -14.38
C ILE A 131 3.32 -2.13 -14.35
N LYS A 132 3.67 -1.10 -15.12
CA LYS A 132 5.04 -0.54 -15.11
C LYS A 132 5.40 0.02 -13.74
N TRP A 133 4.44 0.66 -13.06
CA TRP A 133 4.64 1.13 -11.69
C TRP A 133 4.96 0.00 -10.73
N LEU A 134 4.30 -1.16 -10.86
CA LEU A 134 4.59 -2.35 -10.05
C LEU A 134 6.01 -2.85 -10.24
N ASP A 135 6.46 -2.97 -11.49
CA ASP A 135 7.80 -3.51 -11.82
C ASP A 135 8.94 -2.63 -11.28
N ASP A 136 8.63 -1.37 -11.02
CA ASP A 136 9.53 -0.37 -10.45
C ASP A 136 9.59 -0.37 -8.92
N MET A 137 8.73 -1.14 -8.23
CA MET A 137 8.66 -1.14 -6.75
C MET A 137 9.73 -2.01 -6.13
N ASP A 138 10.34 -1.52 -5.05
CA ASP A 138 11.28 -2.31 -4.25
C ASP A 138 10.54 -3.36 -3.40
N MET A 139 9.32 -3.05 -2.95
CA MET A 139 8.43 -3.98 -2.27
C MET A 139 6.97 -3.51 -2.33
N VAL A 140 6.05 -4.42 -2.04
CA VAL A 140 4.61 -4.15 -1.96
C VAL A 140 4.05 -4.57 -0.60
N MET A 141 3.34 -3.65 0.05
CA MET A 141 2.49 -3.91 1.20
C MET A 141 1.05 -4.13 0.76
N VAL A 142 0.48 -5.31 1.03
CA VAL A 142 -0.93 -5.61 0.79
C VAL A 142 -1.72 -5.39 2.09
N VAL A 143 -2.47 -4.30 2.16
CA VAL A 143 -3.24 -3.90 3.34
C VAL A 143 -4.64 -4.50 3.30
N LEU A 144 -4.90 -5.48 4.17
CA LEU A 144 -6.16 -6.19 4.30
C LEU A 144 -6.89 -5.79 5.58
N ASP A 145 -8.21 -5.67 5.54
CA ASP A 145 -9.02 -5.47 6.75
C ASP A 145 -9.13 -6.78 7.53
N ALA A 146 -8.49 -6.88 8.69
CA ALA A 146 -8.46 -8.08 9.53
C ALA A 146 -9.85 -8.50 10.07
N THR A 147 -10.87 -7.65 9.94
CA THR A 147 -12.26 -7.96 10.33
C THR A 147 -13.08 -8.62 9.23
N LYS A 148 -12.51 -8.75 8.03
CA LYS A 148 -13.17 -9.29 6.83
C LYS A 148 -12.62 -10.65 6.47
N ASP A 149 -13.35 -11.35 5.59
CA ASP A 149 -12.87 -12.61 5.04
C ASP A 149 -11.65 -12.38 4.13
N PRO A 150 -10.47 -12.95 4.44
CA PRO A 150 -9.30 -12.82 3.59
C PRO A 150 -9.50 -13.44 2.20
N TYR A 151 -10.38 -14.43 2.04
CA TYR A 151 -10.62 -15.13 0.76
C TYR A 151 -11.57 -14.40 -0.20
N SER A 152 -11.80 -13.10 -0.01
CA SER A 152 -12.58 -12.33 -0.99
C SER A 152 -11.93 -12.39 -2.38
N GLN A 153 -12.75 -12.39 -3.44
CA GLN A 153 -12.27 -12.41 -4.82
C GLN A 153 -11.25 -11.30 -5.10
N VAL A 154 -11.47 -10.11 -4.53
CA VAL A 154 -10.56 -8.97 -4.66
C VAL A 154 -9.19 -9.31 -4.08
N ASN A 155 -9.12 -9.86 -2.86
CA ASN A 155 -7.84 -10.20 -2.21
C ASN A 155 -7.10 -11.31 -2.97
N ILE A 156 -7.80 -12.38 -3.35
CA ILE A 156 -7.22 -13.50 -4.11
C ILE A 156 -6.62 -12.98 -5.42
N THR A 157 -7.34 -12.09 -6.11
CA THR A 157 -6.90 -11.51 -7.36
C THR A 157 -5.66 -10.63 -7.18
N ILE A 158 -5.63 -9.76 -6.15
CA ILE A 158 -4.47 -8.92 -5.84
C ILE A 158 -3.24 -9.78 -5.57
N ILE A 159 -3.38 -10.78 -4.70
CA ILE A 159 -2.25 -11.61 -4.26
C ILE A 159 -1.76 -12.50 -5.40
N GLY A 160 -2.66 -13.12 -6.18
CA GLY A 160 -2.29 -13.93 -7.33
C GLY A 160 -1.50 -13.14 -8.38
N ASN A 161 -1.89 -11.89 -8.64
CA ASN A 161 -1.16 -11.01 -9.57
C ASN A 161 0.22 -10.62 -9.04
N LEU A 162 0.38 -10.43 -7.73
CA LEU A 162 1.67 -10.11 -7.11
C LEU A 162 2.60 -11.32 -7.07
N GLN A 163 2.06 -12.52 -6.82
CA GLN A 163 2.82 -13.77 -6.81
C GLN A 163 3.53 -14.02 -8.16
N ALA A 164 2.89 -13.64 -9.26
CA ALA A 164 3.47 -13.77 -10.60
C ALA A 164 4.69 -12.85 -10.84
N ARG A 165 4.90 -11.81 -10.02
CA ARG A 165 5.85 -10.71 -10.31
C ARG A 165 7.18 -10.76 -9.57
N LYS A 166 7.39 -11.73 -8.66
CA LYS A 166 8.64 -11.87 -7.87
C LYS A 166 9.06 -10.60 -7.10
N ILE A 167 8.14 -9.67 -6.86
CA ILE A 167 8.37 -8.50 -6.00
C ILE A 167 8.23 -8.93 -4.55
N PRO A 168 9.08 -8.48 -3.61
CA PRO A 168 8.89 -8.74 -2.19
C PRO A 168 7.53 -8.21 -1.69
N VAL A 169 6.73 -9.09 -1.07
CA VAL A 169 5.40 -8.74 -0.57
C VAL A 169 5.31 -8.94 0.95
N LEU A 170 4.76 -7.93 1.63
CA LEU A 170 4.36 -7.99 3.03
C LEU A 170 2.84 -7.84 3.11
N ILE A 171 2.15 -8.73 3.83
CA ILE A 171 0.72 -8.58 4.09
C ILE A 171 0.53 -7.87 5.43
N VAL A 172 -0.30 -6.83 5.40
CA VAL A 172 -0.63 -6.01 6.57
C VAL A 172 -2.10 -6.25 6.93
N ALA A 173 -2.33 -7.03 7.99
CA ALA A 173 -3.65 -7.29 8.55
C ALA A 173 -4.05 -6.11 9.45
N ASN A 174 -4.67 -5.09 8.83
CA ASN A 174 -4.98 -3.82 9.46
C ASN A 174 -6.31 -3.86 10.24
N LYS A 175 -6.49 -2.88 11.14
CA LYS A 175 -7.67 -2.68 12.01
C LYS A 175 -7.78 -3.69 13.15
N ILE A 176 -6.65 -4.10 13.73
CA ILE A 176 -6.63 -5.02 14.88
C ILE A 176 -7.29 -4.45 16.13
N ASP A 177 -7.49 -3.13 16.19
CA ASP A 177 -8.24 -2.44 17.25
C ASP A 177 -9.71 -2.89 17.33
N LYS A 178 -10.23 -3.54 16.30
CA LYS A 178 -11.62 -4.00 16.26
C LYS A 178 -11.75 -5.40 16.84
N LYS A 179 -12.76 -5.61 17.70
CA LYS A 179 -13.10 -6.92 18.31
C LYS A 179 -13.24 -8.09 17.33
N LYS A 180 -13.60 -7.83 16.07
CA LYS A 180 -13.77 -8.86 15.04
C LYS A 180 -12.49 -9.19 14.28
N ALA A 181 -11.39 -8.50 14.55
CA ALA A 181 -10.12 -8.71 13.85
C ALA A 181 -9.58 -10.11 14.13
N ARG A 182 -9.12 -10.79 13.08
CA ARG A 182 -8.52 -12.13 13.16
C ARG A 182 -7.27 -12.16 12.28
N VAL A 183 -6.12 -11.83 12.86
CA VAL A 183 -4.84 -11.75 12.12
C VAL A 183 -4.40 -13.13 11.68
N GLU A 184 -4.60 -14.14 12.53
CA GLU A 184 -4.29 -15.55 12.29
C GLU A 184 -5.03 -16.05 11.06
N ARG A 185 -6.31 -15.69 10.90
CA ARG A 185 -7.09 -16.04 9.70
C ARG A 185 -6.48 -15.48 8.42
N VAL A 186 -5.91 -14.27 8.45
CA VAL A 186 -5.20 -13.69 7.30
C VAL A 186 -3.89 -14.43 7.04
N ARG A 187 -3.17 -14.83 8.10
CA ARG A 187 -1.94 -15.61 8.02
C ARG A 187 -2.17 -17.00 7.44
N ASP A 188 -3.20 -17.70 7.91
CA ASP A 188 -3.59 -19.04 7.42
C ASP A 188 -4.05 -19.00 5.96
N ALA A 189 -4.66 -17.89 5.53
CA ALA A 189 -5.08 -17.70 4.15
C ALA A 189 -3.92 -17.50 3.18
N PHE A 190 -2.81 -16.94 3.66
CA PHE A 190 -1.68 -16.55 2.84
C PHE A 190 -0.33 -16.94 3.49
N PRO A 191 -0.12 -18.23 3.81
CA PRO A 191 1.00 -18.70 4.63
C PRO A 191 2.37 -18.51 3.97
N GLN A 192 2.41 -18.31 2.66
CA GLN A 192 3.63 -18.05 1.90
C GLN A 192 4.16 -16.62 2.07
N TYR A 193 3.39 -15.71 2.70
CA TYR A 193 3.79 -14.33 2.92
C TYR A 193 3.96 -14.04 4.40
N ASN A 194 4.85 -13.10 4.73
CA ASN A 194 4.91 -12.55 6.07
C ASN A 194 3.63 -11.71 6.32
N VAL A 195 3.01 -11.91 7.49
CA VAL A 195 1.76 -11.24 7.88
C VAL A 195 1.92 -10.55 9.22
N VAL A 196 1.81 -9.23 9.22
CA VAL A 196 1.86 -8.38 10.41
C VAL A 196 0.48 -7.78 10.68
N GLY A 197 0.01 -7.90 11.92
CA GLY A 197 -1.24 -7.29 12.36
C GLY A 197 -0.99 -5.91 12.96
N ILE A 198 -1.71 -4.89 12.48
CA ILE A 198 -1.56 -3.51 12.96
C ILE A 198 -2.89 -2.78 13.16
N SER A 199 -2.86 -1.68 13.93
CA SER A 199 -3.86 -0.62 13.79
C SER A 199 -3.21 0.63 13.22
N ALA A 200 -3.36 0.86 11.91
CA ALA A 200 -2.87 2.09 11.29
C ALA A 200 -3.49 3.36 11.91
N LYS A 201 -4.74 3.25 12.40
CA LYS A 201 -5.48 4.38 12.99
C LYS A 201 -4.90 4.78 14.35
N PHE A 202 -4.63 3.80 15.22
CA PHE A 202 -4.23 4.07 16.60
C PHE A 202 -2.71 3.99 16.80
N GLY A 203 -2.00 3.24 15.96
CA GLY A 203 -0.55 3.05 16.08
C GLY A 203 -0.11 1.71 16.59
N ASP A 204 -1.05 0.82 16.83
CA ASP A 204 -0.74 -0.45 17.46
C ASP A 204 0.13 -1.28 16.52
N ARG A 205 1.28 -1.73 17.04
CA ARG A 205 2.23 -2.65 16.39
C ARG A 205 2.87 -2.11 15.10
N ILE A 206 3.00 -0.79 15.00
CA ILE A 206 3.66 -0.13 13.85
C ILE A 206 5.18 -0.35 13.85
N ASP A 207 5.78 -0.51 15.03
CA ASP A 207 7.16 -0.96 15.22
C ASP A 207 7.41 -2.34 14.60
N GLU A 208 6.54 -3.31 14.88
CA GLU A 208 6.62 -4.67 14.29
C GLU A 208 6.47 -4.62 12.76
N LEU A 209 5.65 -3.71 12.24
CA LEU A 209 5.55 -3.47 10.79
C LEU A 209 6.89 -3.00 10.22
N TYR A 210 7.58 -2.06 10.88
CA TYR A 210 8.88 -1.57 10.41
C TYR A 210 9.97 -2.63 10.49
N GLU A 211 9.99 -3.45 11.53
CA GLU A 211 10.90 -4.59 11.63
C GLU A 211 10.69 -5.60 10.49
N ALA A 212 9.43 -5.95 10.22
CA ALA A 212 9.09 -6.85 9.12
C ALA A 212 9.44 -6.26 7.74
N LEU A 213 9.24 -4.94 7.55
CA LEU A 213 9.66 -4.25 6.33
C LEU A 213 11.18 -4.31 6.16
N PHE A 214 11.94 -4.12 7.25
CA PHE A 214 13.40 -4.21 7.21
C PHE A 214 13.88 -5.63 6.86
N ALA A 215 13.33 -6.65 7.50
CA ALA A 215 13.70 -8.04 7.25
C ALA A 215 13.42 -8.50 5.81
N LEU A 216 12.48 -7.86 5.11
CA LEU A 216 12.13 -8.19 3.73
C LEU A 216 13.05 -7.53 2.68
N VAL A 217 13.66 -6.40 3.02
CA VAL A 217 14.50 -5.59 2.10
C VAL A 217 15.99 -5.73 2.41
N GLY A 218 16.33 -6.08 3.65
CA GLY A 218 17.71 -6.24 4.17
C GLY A 218 18.37 -7.53 3.70
#